data_AF-A0A7X7BNG1-F1
#
_entry.id   AF-A0A7X7BNG1-F1
#
_cell.length_a   1.000
_cell.length_b   1.000
_cell.length_c   1.000
_cell.angle_alpha   90.00
_cell.angle_beta   90.00
_cell.angle_gamma   90.00
#
_symmetry.space_group_name_H-M   'P 1'
#
loop_
_entity.id
_entity.type
_entity.pdbx_description
1 polymer ?
#
loop_
_entity_poly.entity_id
_entity_poly.type
_entity_poly.pdbx_seq_one_letter_code
_entity_poly.pdbx_strand_id
1 'polypeptide(L)'
;MKNNPSNQGSLFNINSSAKMEEPVECLGITFDNDHKRREYFLDKLREKLKDPEFRKIEGFPIGSDEDILNLSDPPYYTACPNPFISDFIKQYGTPYDPNKPYSREPFAADVSEGKNEPIYNAHSYHTKVPHKAIMRYILHYTEPGDVVFDGFCGTGMTGVAAQMCGDRTVVESLGYRVDKNGTISQQETDENGKTIWKPFSKLGLRRAVLNDLSPAATFIAYNYNTPVDVQAFEREAKRILEEVEIECGWMYETLHTDGRSKGKIKYTVWSDVFVCPECTREVIFWNAAVDKKTGKVRDEFPCLHCGTMLTKRRMDRAWVSKYDSA
;
A
#
# COMPACT_ATOMS: atom_id res chain seq x y z
N MET A 1 1.41 -44.34 -20.74
CA MET A 1 0.32 -43.39 -21.00
C MET A 1 0.86 -42.00 -20.71
N LYS A 2 1.00 -41.19 -21.78
CA LYS A 2 1.48 -39.82 -21.75
C LYS A 2 0.35 -38.92 -21.23
N ASN A 3 0.64 -38.01 -20.31
CA ASN A 3 -0.17 -36.81 -20.08
C ASN A 3 0.74 -35.59 -20.23
N ASN A 4 0.55 -34.89 -21.34
CA ASN A 4 0.97 -33.51 -21.56
C ASN A 4 0.12 -32.56 -20.69
N PRO A 5 0.71 -31.52 -20.10
CA PRO A 5 0.03 -30.25 -19.90
C PRO A 5 0.49 -29.27 -20.98
N SER A 6 -0.33 -29.11 -22.03
CA SER A 6 -0.17 -28.07 -23.05
C SER A 6 -0.99 -26.83 -22.68
N ASN A 7 -0.38 -25.67 -22.86
CA ASN A 7 -0.96 -24.33 -22.99
C ASN A 7 -1.69 -23.72 -21.78
N GLN A 8 -0.90 -23.17 -20.85
CA GLN A 8 -1.23 -21.85 -20.30
C GLN A 8 -0.47 -20.81 -21.13
N GLY A 9 -1.22 -20.03 -21.91
CA GLY A 9 -0.67 -18.96 -22.74
C GLY A 9 0.07 -17.94 -21.89
N SER A 10 1.28 -17.61 -22.30
CA SER A 10 2.06 -16.45 -21.84
C SER A 10 1.21 -15.18 -21.95
N LEU A 11 0.70 -14.69 -20.83
CA LEU A 11 -0.19 -13.51 -20.77
C LEU A 11 0.56 -12.21 -20.47
N PHE A 12 1.89 -12.23 -20.34
CA PHE A 12 2.66 -11.06 -19.86
C PHE A 12 4.01 -10.88 -20.58
N ASN A 13 4.05 -11.15 -21.88
CA ASN A 13 5.15 -10.68 -22.72
C ASN A 13 4.86 -9.29 -23.24
N ILE A 14 5.23 -8.24 -22.49
CA ILE A 14 5.53 -6.91 -23.05
C ILE A 14 6.72 -6.29 -22.30
N ASN A 15 7.66 -5.75 -23.09
CA ASN A 15 8.95 -5.20 -22.71
C ASN A 15 8.88 -4.14 -21.62
N SER A 16 9.86 -4.22 -20.72
CA SER A 16 9.75 -3.65 -19.40
C SER A 16 10.70 -2.48 -19.12
N SER A 17 11.36 -2.00 -20.18
CA SER A 17 12.04 -0.71 -20.27
C SER A 17 11.19 0.35 -21.02
N ALA A 18 10.07 -0.04 -21.62
CA ALA A 18 9.33 0.81 -22.56
C ALA A 18 8.54 1.95 -21.88
N LYS A 19 8.00 1.76 -20.67
CA LYS A 19 7.12 2.77 -20.04
C LYS A 19 7.84 4.04 -19.56
N MET A 20 9.15 3.98 -19.27
CA MET A 20 9.92 5.18 -18.95
C MET A 20 10.37 5.95 -20.21
N GLU A 21 10.12 5.43 -21.41
CA GLU A 21 10.51 6.05 -22.68
C GLU A 21 9.30 6.38 -23.58
N GLU A 22 8.08 6.12 -23.12
CA GLU A 22 6.88 6.46 -23.85
C GLU A 22 6.52 7.95 -23.66
N PRO A 23 6.07 8.64 -24.73
CA PRO A 23 5.62 10.01 -24.62
C PRO A 23 4.50 10.16 -23.60
N VAL A 24 4.61 11.19 -22.74
CA VAL A 24 3.60 11.51 -21.74
C VAL A 24 3.00 12.89 -22.02
N GLU A 25 1.68 13.01 -21.82
CA GLU A 25 1.01 14.31 -21.83
C GLU A 25 0.77 14.77 -20.39
N CYS A 26 1.19 16.00 -20.07
CA CYS A 26 0.99 16.61 -18.77
C CYS A 26 0.59 18.07 -18.94
N LEU A 27 -0.60 18.43 -18.43
CA LEU A 27 -1.15 19.79 -18.51
C LEU A 27 -1.14 20.38 -19.94
N GLY A 28 -1.46 19.55 -20.94
CA GLY A 28 -1.52 19.96 -22.36
C GLY A 28 -0.16 20.06 -23.06
N ILE A 29 0.93 19.60 -22.43
CA ILE A 29 2.27 19.53 -23.01
C ILE A 29 2.66 18.07 -23.18
N THR A 30 3.14 17.70 -24.38
CA THR A 30 3.69 16.38 -24.66
C THR A 30 5.20 16.38 -24.41
N PHE A 31 5.67 15.39 -23.66
CA PHE A 31 7.09 15.15 -23.37
C PHE A 31 7.49 13.80 -23.94
N ASP A 32 8.78 13.65 -24.28
CA ASP A 32 9.32 12.38 -24.76
C ASP A 32 9.14 11.24 -23.75
N ASN A 33 9.17 11.56 -22.46
CA ASN A 33 8.92 10.63 -21.37
C ASN A 33 8.69 11.34 -20.02
N ASP A 34 8.34 10.55 -18.99
CA ASP A 34 8.09 11.05 -17.64
C ASP A 34 9.32 11.72 -16.99
N HIS A 35 10.53 11.26 -17.29
CA HIS A 35 11.75 11.90 -16.80
C HIS A 35 11.87 13.33 -17.34
N LYS A 36 11.61 13.53 -18.64
CA LYS A 36 11.63 14.87 -19.27
C LYS A 36 10.49 15.76 -18.78
N ARG A 37 9.31 15.19 -18.54
CA ARG A 37 8.22 15.90 -17.84
C ARG A 37 8.70 16.38 -16.46
N ARG A 38 9.26 15.48 -15.65
CA ARG A 38 9.70 15.80 -14.28
C ARG A 38 10.79 16.87 -14.27
N GLU A 39 11.80 16.74 -15.13
CA GLU A 39 12.89 17.72 -15.30
C GLU A 39 12.32 19.13 -15.59
N TYR A 40 11.42 19.23 -16.57
CA TYR A 40 10.76 20.50 -16.93
C TYR A 40 10.00 21.14 -15.76
N PHE A 41 9.18 20.37 -15.04
CA PHE A 41 8.38 20.92 -13.95
C PHE A 41 9.21 21.21 -12.68
N LEU A 42 10.31 20.49 -12.45
CA LEU A 42 11.28 20.84 -11.40
C LEU A 42 11.96 22.17 -11.69
N ASP A 43 12.33 22.43 -12.94
CA ASP A 43 12.90 23.72 -13.33
C ASP A 43 11.89 24.86 -13.14
N LYS A 44 10.63 24.64 -13.51
CA LYS A 44 9.53 25.60 -13.26
C LYS A 44 9.31 25.83 -11.77
N LEU A 45 9.36 24.78 -10.94
CA LEU A 45 9.25 24.90 -9.49
C LEU A 45 10.45 25.69 -8.93
N ARG A 46 11.66 25.40 -9.39
CA ARG A 46 12.88 26.15 -9.00
C ARG A 46 12.79 27.63 -9.34
N GLU A 47 12.20 27.98 -10.48
CA GLU A 47 11.90 29.37 -10.83
C GLU A 47 10.91 30.00 -9.85
N LYS A 48 9.82 29.29 -9.48
CA LYS A 48 8.82 29.77 -8.52
C LYS A 48 9.38 29.95 -7.11
N LEU A 49 10.29 29.09 -6.66
CA LEU A 49 10.89 29.16 -5.33
C LEU A 49 11.75 30.43 -5.12
N LYS A 50 12.21 31.07 -6.20
CA LYS A 50 12.93 32.36 -6.16
C LYS A 50 12.03 33.55 -5.87
N ASP A 51 10.71 33.41 -6.05
CA ASP A 51 9.75 34.49 -5.81
C ASP A 51 9.48 34.65 -4.29
N PRO A 52 9.83 35.81 -3.69
CA PRO A 52 9.58 36.06 -2.28
C PRO A 52 8.08 36.07 -1.92
N GLU A 53 7.20 36.48 -2.84
CA GLU A 53 5.75 36.48 -2.59
C GLU A 53 5.19 35.06 -2.51
N PHE A 54 5.72 34.15 -3.34
CA PHE A 54 5.35 32.73 -3.28
C PHE A 54 5.70 32.10 -1.92
N ARG A 55 6.83 32.51 -1.32
CA ARG A 55 7.25 32.06 0.01
C ARG A 55 6.45 32.63 1.16
N LYS A 56 5.68 33.71 0.95
CA LYS A 56 4.81 34.30 1.98
C LYS A 56 3.50 33.55 2.16
N ILE A 57 3.20 32.57 1.31
CA ILE A 57 2.01 31.73 1.46
C ILE A 57 2.07 31.00 2.81
N GLU A 58 1.00 31.06 3.58
CA GLU A 58 0.91 30.37 4.86
C GLU A 58 1.10 28.86 4.70
N GLY A 59 1.86 28.25 5.63
CA GLY A 59 2.19 26.83 5.57
C GLY A 59 3.35 26.48 4.63
N PHE A 60 4.11 27.47 4.14
CA PHE A 60 5.34 27.21 3.40
C PHE A 60 6.35 26.46 4.28
N PRO A 61 7.02 25.40 3.77
CA PRO A 61 7.98 24.63 4.55
C PRO A 61 9.20 25.46 4.99
N ILE A 62 9.70 25.17 6.18
CA ILE A 62 11.00 25.67 6.67
C ILE A 62 12.09 24.71 6.17
N GLY A 63 12.60 24.96 4.96
CA GLY A 63 13.60 24.10 4.32
C GLY A 63 14.36 24.81 3.20
N SER A 64 15.44 24.20 2.74
CA SER A 64 16.17 24.69 1.57
C SER A 64 15.39 24.42 0.28
N ASP A 65 15.68 25.17 -0.78
CA ASP A 65 15.07 24.90 -2.10
C ASP A 65 15.40 23.51 -2.61
N GLU A 66 16.61 23.04 -2.33
CA GLU A 66 17.06 21.73 -2.77
C GLU A 66 16.28 20.62 -2.06
N ASP A 67 15.99 20.76 -0.77
CA ASP A 67 15.15 19.80 -0.03
C ASP A 67 13.71 19.78 -0.57
N ILE A 68 13.13 20.95 -0.86
CA ILE A 68 11.79 21.05 -1.45
C ILE A 68 11.76 20.38 -2.81
N LEU A 69 12.75 20.64 -3.68
CA LEU A 69 12.84 20.04 -5.00
C LEU A 69 13.03 18.52 -4.94
N ASN A 70 13.88 18.04 -4.04
CA ASN A 70 14.16 16.60 -3.88
C ASN A 70 12.95 15.81 -3.38
N LEU A 71 12.13 16.42 -2.53
CA LEU A 71 10.89 15.81 -2.04
C LEU A 71 9.71 15.95 -3.00
N SER A 72 9.82 16.78 -4.04
CA SER A 72 8.70 17.06 -4.96
C SER A 72 8.70 16.17 -6.22
N ASP A 73 7.50 15.94 -6.75
CA ASP A 73 7.26 15.42 -8.10
C ASP A 73 6.25 16.33 -8.82
N PRO A 74 6.66 17.55 -9.19
CA PRO A 74 5.76 18.51 -9.81
C PRO A 74 5.37 18.04 -11.22
N PRO A 75 4.15 18.33 -11.70
CA PRO A 75 3.16 19.19 -11.06
C PRO A 75 2.21 18.45 -10.10
N TYR A 76 2.36 17.13 -9.95
CA TYR A 76 1.40 16.29 -9.23
C TYR A 76 1.57 16.38 -7.71
N TYR A 77 2.81 16.51 -7.22
CA TYR A 77 3.13 16.65 -5.80
C TYR A 77 4.23 17.67 -5.58
N THR A 78 4.06 18.53 -4.58
CA THR A 78 5.09 19.45 -4.12
C THR A 78 5.16 19.45 -2.60
N ALA A 79 6.37 19.51 -2.05
CA ALA A 79 6.61 19.64 -0.61
C ALA A 79 6.29 21.05 -0.06
N CYS A 80 5.80 21.95 -0.91
CA CYS A 80 5.31 23.30 -0.62
C CYS A 80 3.89 23.50 -1.22
N PRO A 81 3.21 24.63 -0.99
CA PRO A 81 1.99 24.97 -1.73
C PRO A 81 2.18 24.78 -3.23
N ASN A 82 1.32 24.00 -3.88
CA ASN A 82 1.52 23.58 -5.26
C ASN A 82 1.21 24.72 -6.25
N PRO A 83 2.20 25.28 -6.97
CA PRO A 83 2.00 26.43 -7.84
C PRO A 83 1.29 26.08 -9.16
N PHE A 84 1.07 24.79 -9.45
CA PHE A 84 0.50 24.30 -10.71
C PHE A 84 -1.00 24.00 -10.62
N ILE A 85 -1.63 24.18 -9.45
CA ILE A 85 -3.06 23.92 -9.25
C ILE A 85 -3.92 24.73 -10.25
N SER A 86 -3.58 25.99 -10.50
CA SER A 86 -4.34 26.81 -11.45
C SER A 86 -4.31 26.25 -12.87
N ASP A 87 -3.18 25.69 -13.31
CA ASP A 87 -3.06 25.11 -14.65
C ASP A 87 -3.77 23.76 -14.73
N PHE A 88 -3.75 22.97 -13.64
CA PHE A 88 -4.56 21.77 -13.50
C PHE A 88 -6.06 22.08 -13.63
N ILE A 89 -6.55 23.11 -12.92
CA ILE A 89 -7.97 23.50 -12.98
C ILE A 89 -8.34 24.05 -14.37
N LYS A 90 -7.45 24.79 -15.04
CA LYS A 90 -7.71 25.24 -16.42
C LYS A 90 -7.82 24.07 -17.40
N GLN A 91 -6.97 23.06 -17.25
CA GLN A 91 -6.93 21.91 -18.15
C GLN A 91 -8.13 20.96 -17.93
N TYR A 92 -8.55 20.78 -16.68
CA TYR A 92 -9.47 19.71 -16.31
C TYR A 92 -10.77 20.17 -15.67
N GLY A 93 -10.83 21.40 -15.18
CA GLY A 93 -12.02 21.95 -14.55
C GLY A 93 -13.06 22.38 -15.59
N THR A 94 -14.32 22.36 -15.17
CA THR A 94 -15.43 22.93 -15.93
C THR A 94 -15.77 24.30 -15.34
N PRO A 95 -15.75 25.40 -16.12
CA PRO A 95 -16.20 26.70 -15.65
C PRO A 95 -17.64 26.64 -15.15
N TYR A 96 -17.90 27.32 -14.03
CA TYR A 96 -19.26 27.43 -13.50
C TYR A 96 -20.14 28.24 -14.44
N ASP A 97 -21.27 27.65 -14.86
CA ASP A 97 -22.31 28.33 -15.64
C ASP A 97 -23.54 28.57 -14.75
N PRO A 98 -23.83 29.82 -14.36
CA PRO A 98 -24.97 30.14 -13.50
C PRO A 98 -26.32 29.86 -14.16
N ASN A 99 -26.37 29.71 -15.49
CA ASN A 99 -27.61 29.40 -16.22
C ASN A 99 -27.93 27.91 -16.21
N LYS A 100 -26.97 27.06 -15.84
CA LYS A 100 -27.18 25.62 -15.71
C LYS A 100 -27.54 25.30 -14.27
N PRO A 101 -28.82 25.02 -13.95
CA PRO A 101 -29.21 24.69 -12.58
C PRO A 101 -28.51 23.40 -12.14
N TYR A 102 -27.90 23.45 -10.96
CA TYR A 102 -27.38 22.25 -10.31
C TYR A 102 -28.56 21.42 -9.81
N SER A 103 -28.77 20.25 -10.41
CA SER A 103 -29.90 19.37 -10.11
C SER A 103 -29.37 17.99 -9.69
N ARG A 104 -29.00 17.87 -8.41
CA ARG A 104 -28.72 16.58 -7.76
C ARG A 104 -29.50 16.52 -6.45
N GLU A 105 -30.35 15.52 -6.34
CA GLU A 105 -31.06 15.24 -5.09
C GLU A 105 -30.07 14.90 -3.96
N PRO A 106 -30.39 15.18 -2.69
CA PRO A 106 -29.58 14.74 -1.57
C PRO A 106 -29.38 13.21 -1.58
N PHE A 107 -28.16 12.77 -1.30
CA PHE A 107 -27.87 11.35 -1.11
C PHE A 107 -28.49 10.87 0.21
N ALA A 108 -29.56 10.07 0.11
CA ALA A 108 -30.41 9.68 1.24
C ALA A 108 -30.32 8.18 1.59
N ALA A 109 -29.24 7.50 1.20
CA ALA A 109 -29.03 6.08 1.50
C ALA A 109 -27.99 5.89 2.62
N ASP A 110 -28.19 4.87 3.44
CA ASP A 110 -27.18 4.46 4.42
C ASP A 110 -25.96 3.86 3.72
N VAL A 111 -24.76 4.30 4.12
CA VAL A 111 -23.50 3.75 3.61
C VAL A 111 -22.82 2.96 4.72
N SER A 112 -22.73 1.65 4.52
CA SER A 112 -21.99 0.74 5.40
C SER A 112 -20.99 -0.06 4.58
N GLU A 113 -19.72 0.05 4.93
CA GLU A 113 -18.62 -0.62 4.24
C GLU A 113 -17.64 -1.20 5.27
N GLY A 114 -17.15 -2.42 4.99
CA GLY A 114 -16.17 -3.09 5.84
C GLY A 114 -14.76 -2.53 5.69
N LYS A 115 -13.90 -2.80 6.69
CA LYS A 115 -12.49 -2.39 6.72
C LYS A 115 -11.52 -3.50 6.27
N ASN A 116 -12.02 -4.44 5.47
CA ASN A 116 -11.28 -5.67 5.11
C ASN A 116 -10.66 -5.65 3.70
N GLU A 117 -10.90 -4.59 2.93
CA GLU A 117 -10.39 -4.45 1.57
C GLU A 117 -8.85 -4.34 1.54
N PRO A 118 -8.15 -4.98 0.59
CA PRO A 118 -6.69 -4.94 0.50
C PRO A 118 -6.11 -3.52 0.48
N ILE A 119 -6.73 -2.61 -0.29
CA ILE A 119 -6.30 -1.20 -0.37
C ILE A 119 -6.45 -0.50 0.99
N TYR A 120 -7.53 -0.80 1.72
CA TYR A 120 -7.73 -0.24 3.06
C TYR A 120 -6.68 -0.77 4.05
N ASN A 121 -6.29 -2.03 3.95
CA ASN A 121 -5.35 -2.66 4.88
C ASN A 121 -3.86 -2.37 4.61
N ALA A 122 -3.48 -1.87 3.43
CA ALA A 122 -2.06 -1.71 3.09
C ALA A 122 -1.29 -0.74 4.01
N HIS A 123 -1.92 0.33 4.50
CA HIS A 123 -1.37 1.27 5.47
C HIS A 123 -2.40 1.64 6.52
N SER A 124 -2.06 1.44 7.79
CA SER A 124 -2.87 1.88 8.93
C SER A 124 -2.79 3.40 9.10
N TYR A 125 -3.94 4.04 9.28
CA TYR A 125 -4.02 5.45 9.64
C TYR A 125 -5.34 5.70 10.39
N HIS A 126 -5.29 6.54 11.41
CA HIS A 126 -6.36 6.65 12.42
C HIS A 126 -7.68 7.25 11.86
N THR A 127 -7.62 8.07 10.81
CA THR A 127 -8.80 8.68 10.17
C THR A 127 -9.21 8.01 8.86
N LYS A 128 -8.65 6.84 8.54
CA LYS A 128 -8.87 6.20 7.24
C LYS A 128 -10.31 5.69 7.08
N VAL A 129 -10.92 6.01 5.94
CA VAL A 129 -12.26 5.56 5.54
C VAL A 129 -12.16 4.66 4.30
N PRO A 130 -12.95 3.57 4.18
CA PRO A 130 -12.99 2.75 2.97
C PRO A 130 -13.36 3.56 1.71
N HIS A 131 -12.58 3.41 0.64
CA HIS A 131 -12.81 4.13 -0.62
C HIS A 131 -14.19 3.82 -1.21
N LYS A 132 -14.68 2.59 -1.06
CA LYS A 132 -16.02 2.17 -1.49
C LYS A 132 -17.15 3.01 -0.89
N ALA A 133 -16.99 3.47 0.36
CA ALA A 133 -17.97 4.35 0.99
C ALA A 133 -17.98 5.72 0.30
N ILE A 134 -16.79 6.24 0.00
CA ILE A 134 -16.60 7.54 -0.67
C ILE A 134 -17.09 7.48 -2.13
N MET A 135 -16.88 6.36 -2.83
CA MET A 135 -17.31 6.15 -4.22
C MET A 135 -18.81 6.40 -4.40
N ARG A 136 -19.65 6.01 -3.44
CA ARG A 136 -21.11 6.21 -3.54
C ARG A 136 -21.46 7.69 -3.66
N TYR A 137 -20.79 8.55 -2.88
CA TYR A 137 -20.96 10.00 -2.95
C TYR A 137 -20.39 10.59 -4.23
N ILE A 138 -19.20 10.16 -4.66
CA ILE A 138 -18.59 10.63 -5.92
C ILE A 138 -19.47 10.29 -7.11
N LEU A 139 -19.93 9.04 -7.23
CA LEU A 139 -20.80 8.59 -8.31
C LEU A 139 -22.12 9.37 -8.34
N HIS A 140 -22.66 9.74 -7.18
CA HIS A 140 -23.93 10.46 -7.09
C HIS A 140 -23.82 11.94 -7.46
N TYR A 141 -22.78 12.63 -6.98
CA TYR A 141 -22.66 14.09 -7.10
C TYR A 141 -21.82 14.58 -8.28
N THR A 142 -21.09 13.69 -8.97
CA THR A 142 -20.14 14.08 -10.02
C THR A 142 -20.33 13.28 -11.31
N GLU A 143 -19.85 13.82 -12.41
CA GLU A 143 -19.73 13.15 -13.71
C GLU A 143 -18.28 12.73 -13.98
N PRO A 144 -18.05 11.75 -14.89
CA PRO A 144 -16.69 11.41 -15.33
C PRO A 144 -15.90 12.64 -15.78
N GLY A 145 -14.66 12.75 -15.31
CA GLY A 145 -13.76 13.87 -15.59
C GLY A 145 -13.85 15.04 -14.62
N ASP A 146 -14.91 15.15 -13.81
CA ASP A 146 -15.05 16.23 -12.83
C ASP A 146 -13.91 16.24 -11.81
N VAL A 147 -13.62 17.45 -11.31
CA VAL A 147 -12.63 17.67 -10.25
C VAL A 147 -13.27 17.48 -8.87
N VAL A 148 -12.67 16.61 -8.05
CA VAL A 148 -13.06 16.35 -6.66
C VAL A 148 -11.96 16.92 -5.76
N PHE A 149 -12.31 17.89 -4.92
CA PHE A 149 -11.38 18.46 -3.95
C PHE A 149 -11.59 17.83 -2.57
N ASP A 150 -10.50 17.37 -1.97
CA ASP A 150 -10.45 16.92 -0.59
C ASP A 150 -9.35 17.67 0.16
N GLY A 151 -9.77 18.67 0.95
CA GLY A 151 -8.88 19.53 1.74
C GLY A 151 -8.34 18.90 3.02
N PHE A 152 -8.82 17.70 3.39
CA PHE A 152 -8.44 16.99 4.61
C PHE A 152 -8.26 15.50 4.30
N CYS A 153 -7.50 15.23 3.24
CA CYS A 153 -7.56 13.94 2.56
C CYS A 153 -7.00 12.77 3.36
N GLY A 154 -6.22 13.03 4.42
CA GLY A 154 -5.55 12.00 5.21
C GLY A 154 -4.74 11.09 4.28
N THR A 155 -5.08 9.80 4.26
CA THR A 155 -4.41 8.83 3.39
C THR A 155 -4.81 8.90 1.91
N GLY A 156 -5.59 9.89 1.49
CA GLY A 156 -5.95 10.07 0.08
C GLY A 156 -6.97 9.08 -0.46
N MET A 157 -7.84 8.52 0.39
CA MET A 157 -8.86 7.53 -0.03
C MET A 157 -9.91 8.13 -0.98
N THR A 158 -10.12 9.44 -0.94
CA THR A 158 -10.95 10.16 -1.92
C THR A 158 -10.36 10.08 -3.32
N GLY A 159 -9.03 10.16 -3.46
CA GLY A 159 -8.38 9.98 -4.75
C GLY A 159 -8.53 8.55 -5.27
N VAL A 160 -8.34 7.56 -4.41
CA VAL A 160 -8.58 6.16 -4.75
C VAL A 160 -10.03 5.97 -5.21
N ALA A 161 -11.00 6.51 -4.47
CA ALA A 161 -12.41 6.43 -4.83
C ALA A 161 -12.70 7.11 -6.18
N ALA A 162 -12.13 8.30 -6.43
CA ALA A 162 -12.27 9.03 -7.69
C ALA A 162 -11.74 8.23 -8.89
N GLN A 163 -10.60 7.55 -8.72
CA GLN A 163 -10.03 6.68 -9.75
C GLN A 163 -10.88 5.41 -9.97
N MET A 164 -11.27 4.76 -8.89
CA MET A 164 -12.05 3.50 -8.91
C MET A 164 -13.46 3.66 -9.47
N CYS A 165 -13.99 4.90 -9.59
CA CYS A 165 -15.22 5.15 -10.35
C CYS A 165 -15.10 4.81 -11.85
N GLY A 166 -13.89 4.65 -12.38
CA GLY A 166 -13.63 4.15 -13.73
C GLY A 166 -13.51 2.63 -13.83
N ASP A 167 -13.44 1.91 -12.70
CA ASP A 167 -13.32 0.46 -12.69
C ASP A 167 -14.70 -0.21 -12.63
N ARG A 168 -15.08 -0.89 -13.72
CA ARG A 168 -16.37 -1.58 -13.83
C ARG A 168 -16.57 -2.59 -12.70
N THR A 169 -15.57 -3.42 -12.42
CA THR A 169 -15.68 -4.51 -11.46
C THR A 169 -15.84 -3.98 -10.04
N VAL A 170 -15.12 -2.91 -9.70
CA VAL A 170 -15.27 -2.26 -8.40
C VAL A 170 -16.64 -1.61 -8.27
N VAL A 171 -17.12 -0.89 -9.29
CA VAL A 171 -18.48 -0.29 -9.29
C VAL A 171 -19.57 -1.35 -9.18
N GLU A 172 -19.47 -2.46 -9.91
CA GLU A 172 -20.41 -3.58 -9.82
C GLU A 172 -20.40 -4.20 -8.40
N SER A 173 -19.23 -4.26 -7.75
CA SER A 173 -19.12 -4.76 -6.37
C SER A 173 -19.83 -3.91 -5.31
N LEU A 174 -20.20 -2.66 -5.63
CA LEU A 174 -21.00 -1.79 -4.76
C LEU A 174 -22.50 -2.11 -4.78
N GLY A 175 -22.92 -3.07 -5.61
CA GLY A 175 -24.32 -3.43 -5.85
C GLY A 175 -24.98 -2.71 -7.02
N TYR A 176 -24.20 -1.98 -7.83
CA TYR A 176 -24.70 -1.26 -9.00
C TYR A 176 -24.62 -2.11 -10.27
N ARG A 177 -25.50 -1.81 -11.22
CA ARG A 177 -25.45 -2.39 -12.57
C ARG A 177 -24.76 -1.42 -13.52
N VAL A 178 -23.80 -1.90 -14.29
CA VAL A 178 -23.10 -1.11 -15.31
C VAL A 178 -23.42 -1.65 -16.69
N ASP A 179 -24.08 -0.86 -17.53
CA ASP A 179 -24.42 -1.25 -18.91
C ASP A 179 -23.23 -1.07 -19.86
N LYS A 180 -23.30 -1.62 -21.09
CA LYS A 180 -22.20 -1.58 -22.07
C LYS A 180 -21.77 -0.16 -22.46
N ASN A 181 -22.70 0.79 -22.41
CA ASN A 181 -22.47 2.21 -22.69
C ASN A 181 -21.90 2.99 -21.49
N GLY A 182 -21.62 2.32 -20.36
CA GLY A 182 -21.09 2.95 -19.15
C GLY A 182 -22.14 3.56 -18.23
N THR A 183 -23.44 3.45 -18.54
CA THR A 183 -24.50 3.88 -17.63
C THR A 183 -24.49 3.03 -16.36
N ILE A 184 -24.50 3.69 -15.20
CA ILE A 184 -24.59 3.06 -13.88
C ILE A 184 -26.02 3.23 -13.37
N SER A 185 -26.64 2.11 -13.00
CA SER A 185 -27.98 2.06 -12.43
C SER A 185 -27.97 1.46 -11.04
N GLN A 186 -28.83 1.99 -10.18
CA GLN A 186 -29.11 1.46 -8.84
C GLN A 186 -30.48 0.80 -8.80
N GLN A 187 -30.68 -0.11 -7.85
CA GLN A 187 -32.01 -0.68 -7.59
C GLN A 187 -32.87 0.32 -6.83
N GLU A 188 -34.07 0.57 -7.35
CA GLU A 188 -35.14 1.31 -6.66
C GLU A 188 -36.42 0.49 -6.69
N THR A 189 -37.31 0.71 -5.71
CA THR A 189 -38.65 0.11 -5.71
C THR A 189 -39.61 1.12 -6.33
N ASP A 190 -40.35 0.71 -7.35
CA ASP A 190 -41.38 1.55 -7.97
C ASP A 190 -42.62 1.70 -7.07
N GLU A 191 -43.56 2.58 -7.48
CA GLU A 191 -44.81 2.83 -6.76
C GLU A 191 -45.69 1.58 -6.58
N ASN A 192 -45.44 0.52 -7.35
CA ASN A 192 -46.15 -0.76 -7.30
C ASN A 192 -45.40 -1.83 -6.50
N GLY A 193 -44.29 -1.49 -5.84
CA GLY A 193 -43.50 -2.42 -5.03
C GLY A 193 -42.55 -3.31 -5.83
N LYS A 194 -42.32 -3.01 -7.12
CA LYS A 194 -41.42 -3.79 -7.99
C LYS A 194 -40.03 -3.18 -8.03
N THR A 195 -39.01 -4.03 -7.90
CA THR A 195 -37.61 -3.60 -8.08
C THR A 195 -37.33 -3.25 -9.54
N ILE A 196 -36.90 -2.02 -9.78
CA ILE A 196 -36.46 -1.49 -11.07
C ILE A 196 -35.01 -1.05 -11.00
N TRP A 197 -34.34 -1.00 -12.14
CA TRP A 197 -32.99 -0.42 -12.27
C TRP A 197 -33.11 0.99 -12.83
N LYS A 198 -32.71 1.98 -12.04
CA LYS A 198 -32.77 3.38 -12.43
C LYS A 198 -31.37 3.94 -12.67
N PRO A 199 -31.10 4.51 -13.86
CA PRO A 199 -29.85 5.21 -14.14
C PRO A 199 -29.65 6.40 -13.21
N PHE A 200 -28.44 6.56 -12.67
CA PHE A 200 -28.10 7.71 -11.80
C PHE A 200 -26.69 8.28 -12.03
N SER A 201 -25.78 7.50 -12.64
CA SER A 201 -24.39 7.92 -12.87
C SER A 201 -23.80 7.28 -14.13
N LYS A 202 -22.53 7.61 -14.40
CA LYS A 202 -21.73 7.06 -15.49
C LYS A 202 -20.37 6.60 -15.00
N LEU A 203 -19.93 5.47 -15.56
CA LEU A 203 -18.61 4.90 -15.34
C LEU A 203 -17.54 5.84 -15.91
N GLY A 204 -16.51 6.10 -15.10
CA GLY A 204 -15.36 6.89 -15.52
C GLY A 204 -14.61 7.52 -14.34
N LEU A 205 -13.35 7.82 -14.55
CA LEU A 205 -12.51 8.40 -13.50
C LEU A 205 -12.93 9.84 -13.20
N ARG A 206 -12.76 10.25 -11.95
CA ARG A 206 -12.79 11.66 -11.53
C ARG A 206 -11.37 12.09 -11.19
N ARG A 207 -11.12 13.39 -11.20
CA ARG A 207 -9.80 13.97 -10.97
C ARG A 207 -9.73 14.53 -9.57
N ALA A 208 -8.91 13.92 -8.71
CA ALA A 208 -8.83 14.35 -7.33
C ALA A 208 -7.72 15.39 -7.10
N VAL A 209 -8.02 16.42 -6.32
CA VAL A 209 -7.04 17.32 -5.69
C VAL A 209 -7.05 17.00 -4.20
N LEU A 210 -5.94 16.45 -3.71
CA LEU A 210 -5.80 15.97 -2.34
C LEU A 210 -4.85 16.89 -1.58
N ASN A 211 -5.31 17.41 -0.45
CA ASN A 211 -4.51 18.25 0.43
C ASN A 211 -4.58 17.76 1.87
N ASP A 212 -3.45 17.81 2.56
CA ASP A 212 -3.34 17.55 3.99
C ASP A 212 -2.09 18.26 4.52
N LEU A 213 -2.09 18.63 5.80
CA LEU A 213 -0.94 19.26 6.47
C LEU A 213 0.06 18.23 6.99
N SER A 214 -0.35 16.98 7.19
CA SER A 214 0.50 15.92 7.70
C SER A 214 1.43 15.37 6.61
N PRO A 215 2.76 15.43 6.79
CA PRO A 215 3.71 14.83 5.84
C PRO A 215 3.48 13.32 5.68
N ALA A 216 3.12 12.63 6.77
CA ALA A 216 2.80 11.20 6.71
C ALA A 216 1.52 10.92 5.90
N ALA A 217 0.50 11.76 6.06
CA ALA A 217 -0.75 11.65 5.31
C ALA A 217 -0.51 11.84 3.81
N THR A 218 0.14 12.94 3.44
CA THR A 218 0.45 13.27 2.04
C THR A 218 1.36 12.24 1.38
N PHE A 219 2.36 11.71 2.11
CA PHE A 219 3.19 10.61 1.62
C PHE A 219 2.36 9.34 1.33
N ILE A 220 1.49 8.94 2.26
CA ILE A 220 0.62 7.77 2.06
C ILE A 220 -0.37 8.02 0.90
N ALA A 221 -0.96 9.21 0.83
CA ALA A 221 -1.88 9.60 -0.24
C ALA A 221 -1.22 9.55 -1.62
N TYR A 222 0.00 10.08 -1.74
CA TYR A 222 0.80 10.00 -2.96
C TYR A 222 1.00 8.55 -3.39
N ASN A 223 1.48 7.69 -2.49
CA ASN A 223 1.75 6.28 -2.81
C ASN A 223 0.48 5.49 -3.18
N TYR A 224 -0.67 5.79 -2.55
CA TYR A 224 -1.93 5.14 -2.93
C TYR A 224 -2.46 5.53 -4.31
N ASN A 225 -2.18 6.76 -4.72
CA ASN A 225 -2.75 7.35 -5.93
C ASN A 225 -1.79 7.36 -7.12
N THR A 226 -0.53 6.97 -6.89
CA THR A 226 0.49 6.90 -7.93
C THR A 226 0.42 5.54 -8.64
N PRO A 227 0.33 5.50 -9.98
CA PRO A 227 0.37 4.26 -10.71
C PRO A 227 1.74 3.57 -10.52
N VAL A 228 1.70 2.27 -10.22
CA VAL A 228 2.90 1.44 -10.05
C VAL A 228 3.05 0.51 -11.25
N ASP A 229 4.25 0.42 -11.81
CA ASP A 229 4.59 -0.65 -12.74
C ASP A 229 4.80 -1.95 -11.95
N VAL A 230 3.73 -2.73 -11.85
CA VAL A 230 3.70 -3.99 -11.10
C VAL A 230 4.77 -4.97 -11.59
N GLN A 231 5.06 -4.99 -12.90
CA GLN A 231 6.06 -5.89 -13.45
C GLN A 231 7.48 -5.42 -13.11
N ALA A 232 7.73 -4.11 -13.21
CA ALA A 232 9.02 -3.53 -12.82
C ALA A 232 9.29 -3.75 -11.33
N PHE A 233 8.29 -3.53 -10.50
CA PHE A 233 8.36 -3.82 -9.08
C PHE A 233 8.68 -5.30 -8.82
N GLU A 234 7.97 -6.22 -9.47
CA GLU A 234 8.21 -7.67 -9.28
C GLU A 234 9.62 -8.09 -9.71
N ARG A 235 10.12 -7.57 -10.85
CA ARG A 235 11.48 -7.87 -11.32
C ARG A 235 12.52 -7.38 -10.32
N GLU A 236 12.38 -6.15 -9.85
CA GLU A 236 13.34 -5.56 -8.93
C GLU A 236 13.30 -6.25 -7.56
N ALA A 237 12.09 -6.58 -7.07
CA ALA A 237 11.94 -7.37 -5.84
C ALA A 237 12.63 -8.75 -5.96
N LYS A 238 12.48 -9.44 -7.09
CA LYS A 238 13.16 -10.73 -7.34
C LYS A 238 14.67 -10.57 -7.38
N ARG A 239 15.19 -9.54 -8.05
CA ARG A 239 16.63 -9.25 -8.11
C ARG A 239 17.21 -9.08 -6.70
N ILE A 240 16.56 -8.26 -5.86
CA ILE A 240 16.99 -8.03 -4.47
C ILE A 240 16.94 -9.33 -3.66
N LEU A 241 15.87 -10.12 -3.79
CA LEU A 241 15.76 -11.41 -3.10
C LEU A 241 16.83 -12.41 -3.53
N GLU A 242 17.19 -12.43 -4.81
CA GLU A 242 18.29 -13.26 -5.32
C GLU A 242 19.64 -12.83 -4.75
N GLU A 243 19.92 -11.53 -4.67
CA GLU A 243 21.14 -11.00 -4.05
C GLU A 243 21.25 -11.39 -2.58
N VAL A 244 20.15 -11.24 -1.83
CA VAL A 244 20.10 -11.63 -0.41
C VAL A 244 20.24 -13.14 -0.24
N GLU A 245 19.64 -13.95 -1.12
CA GLU A 245 19.80 -15.41 -1.08
C GLU A 245 21.25 -15.83 -1.38
N ILE A 246 21.94 -15.16 -2.30
CA ILE A 246 23.36 -15.42 -2.58
C ILE A 246 24.23 -15.08 -1.38
N GLU A 247 24.00 -13.92 -0.75
CA GLU A 247 24.81 -13.44 0.37
C GLU A 247 24.53 -14.21 1.67
N CYS A 248 23.25 -14.42 1.99
CA CYS A 248 22.80 -14.88 3.30
C CYS A 248 22.19 -16.29 3.28
N GLY A 249 21.94 -16.89 2.12
CA GLY A 249 21.22 -18.17 2.01
C GLY A 249 21.91 -19.31 2.77
N TRP A 250 23.24 -19.31 2.83
CA TRP A 250 24.03 -20.30 3.56
C TRP A 250 23.68 -20.37 5.06
N MET A 251 23.20 -19.28 5.67
CA MET A 251 22.80 -19.23 7.08
C MET A 251 21.52 -20.04 7.35
N TYR A 252 20.74 -20.31 6.29
CA TYR A 252 19.46 -21.01 6.35
C TYR A 252 19.54 -22.42 5.79
N GLU A 253 20.75 -22.95 5.57
CA GLU A 253 20.99 -24.32 5.12
C GLU A 253 21.61 -25.16 6.25
N THR A 254 21.29 -26.46 6.26
CA THR A 254 21.94 -27.45 7.12
C THR A 254 22.16 -28.76 6.39
N LEU A 255 23.09 -29.58 6.88
CA LEU A 255 23.28 -30.94 6.36
C LEU A 255 22.17 -31.86 6.87
N HIS A 256 21.63 -32.67 5.98
CA HIS A 256 20.70 -33.74 6.32
C HIS A 256 21.41 -34.89 7.06
N THR A 257 20.62 -35.89 7.49
CA THR A 257 21.09 -37.06 8.25
C THR A 257 22.12 -37.92 7.51
N ASP A 258 22.24 -37.77 6.19
CA ASP A 258 23.25 -38.45 5.37
C ASP A 258 24.63 -37.77 5.40
N GLY A 259 24.74 -36.59 6.02
CA GLY A 259 25.96 -35.78 6.09
C GLY A 259 26.42 -35.21 4.74
N ARG A 260 25.59 -35.27 3.70
CA ARG A 260 25.96 -34.88 2.33
C ARG A 260 24.94 -33.94 1.69
N SER A 261 23.66 -34.23 1.81
CA SER A 261 22.62 -33.41 1.20
C SER A 261 22.36 -32.17 2.06
N LYS A 262 22.19 -31.02 1.41
CA LYS A 262 21.77 -29.78 2.07
C LYS A 262 20.26 -29.66 2.06
N GLY A 263 19.70 -29.21 3.18
CA GLY A 263 18.30 -28.87 3.34
C GLY A 263 18.12 -27.45 3.82
N LYS A 264 17.02 -26.80 3.41
CA LYS A 264 16.61 -25.50 3.96
C LYS A 264 16.00 -25.65 5.34
N ILE A 265 16.47 -24.85 6.28
CA ILE A 265 15.95 -24.78 7.64
C ILE A 265 14.56 -24.11 7.58
N LYS A 266 13.51 -24.83 7.98
CA LYS A 266 12.16 -24.25 8.08
C LYS A 266 11.97 -23.43 9.34
N TYR A 267 12.56 -23.87 10.44
CA TYR A 267 12.52 -23.20 11.73
C TYR A 267 13.67 -23.72 12.59
N THR A 268 14.16 -22.88 13.50
CA THR A 268 15.16 -23.23 14.51
C THR A 268 14.50 -23.15 15.88
N VAL A 269 14.68 -24.19 16.69
CA VAL A 269 14.21 -24.20 18.08
C VAL A 269 15.41 -24.06 18.99
N TRP A 270 15.40 -23.01 19.80
CA TRP A 270 16.43 -22.70 20.80
C TRP A 270 15.94 -23.16 22.16
N SER A 271 16.85 -23.61 23.01
CA SER A 271 16.54 -23.98 24.39
C SER A 271 17.48 -23.28 25.34
N ASP A 272 16.92 -22.74 26.42
CA ASP A 272 17.69 -22.14 27.50
C ASP A 272 18.47 -23.23 28.27
N VAL A 273 19.67 -22.87 28.72
CA VAL A 273 20.42 -23.63 29.72
C VAL A 273 20.18 -22.98 31.08
N PHE A 274 19.81 -23.77 32.08
CA PHE A 274 19.54 -23.32 33.44
C PHE A 274 20.58 -23.85 34.42
N VAL A 275 20.59 -23.35 35.64
CA VAL A 275 21.39 -23.86 36.76
C VAL A 275 20.45 -24.48 37.81
N CYS A 276 20.71 -25.72 38.20
CA CYS A 276 19.94 -26.37 39.26
C CYS A 276 20.26 -25.72 40.62
N PRO A 277 19.25 -25.33 41.42
CA PRO A 277 19.49 -24.69 42.72
C PRO A 277 20.10 -25.65 43.76
N GLU A 278 19.90 -26.95 43.62
CA GLU A 278 20.37 -27.93 44.62
C GLU A 278 21.79 -28.42 44.35
N CYS A 279 22.11 -28.72 43.09
CA CYS A 279 23.40 -29.32 42.74
C CYS A 279 24.29 -28.41 41.88
N THR A 280 23.84 -27.17 41.62
CA THR A 280 24.55 -26.09 40.90
C THR A 280 25.06 -26.44 39.50
N ARG A 281 24.68 -27.61 38.98
CA ARG A 281 25.02 -28.04 37.62
C ARG A 281 24.04 -27.49 36.59
N GLU A 282 24.53 -27.36 35.38
CA GLU A 282 23.74 -26.91 34.24
C GLU A 282 22.66 -27.94 33.88
N VAL A 283 21.48 -27.44 33.54
CA VAL A 283 20.33 -28.21 33.10
C VAL A 283 19.95 -27.70 31.71
N ILE A 284 20.26 -28.49 30.68
CA ILE A 284 19.80 -28.24 29.31
C ILE A 284 18.29 -28.52 29.27
N PHE A 285 17.48 -27.46 29.20
CA PHE A 285 16.04 -27.57 29.35
C PHE A 285 15.39 -28.51 28.32
N TRP A 286 15.86 -28.45 27.07
CA TRP A 286 15.42 -29.36 26.00
C TRP A 286 15.57 -30.83 26.39
N ASN A 287 16.67 -31.19 27.04
CA ASN A 287 16.94 -32.57 27.41
C ASN A 287 16.13 -33.02 28.63
N ALA A 288 15.91 -32.12 29.60
CA ALA A 288 15.27 -32.46 30.86
C ALA A 288 13.73 -32.41 30.78
N ALA A 289 13.16 -31.44 30.06
CA ALA A 289 11.74 -31.12 30.12
C ALA A 289 10.95 -31.51 28.86
N VAL A 290 11.60 -31.70 27.70
CA VAL A 290 10.90 -31.96 26.43
C VAL A 290 10.75 -33.45 26.18
N ASP A 291 9.49 -33.89 26.07
CA ASP A 291 9.15 -35.24 25.68
C ASP A 291 9.06 -35.33 24.15
N LYS A 292 10.11 -35.85 23.52
CA LYS A 292 10.20 -35.95 22.05
C LYS A 292 9.16 -36.88 21.42
N LYS A 293 8.60 -37.84 22.17
CA LYS A 293 7.59 -38.77 21.64
C LYS A 293 6.22 -38.10 21.54
N THR A 294 5.89 -37.28 22.54
CA THR A 294 4.58 -36.61 22.62
C THR A 294 4.61 -35.16 22.13
N GLY A 295 5.80 -34.58 21.94
CA GLY A 295 5.98 -33.18 21.54
C GLY A 295 5.62 -32.18 22.64
N LYS A 296 5.50 -32.63 23.90
CA LYS A 296 5.09 -31.78 25.03
C LYS A 296 6.29 -31.37 25.88
N VAL A 297 6.22 -30.16 26.42
CA VAL A 297 7.13 -29.70 27.48
C VAL A 297 6.46 -30.01 28.82
N ARG A 298 7.18 -30.68 29.73
CA ARG A 298 6.68 -30.99 31.06
C ARG A 298 6.79 -29.77 31.97
N ASP A 299 5.76 -29.51 32.77
CA ASP A 299 5.76 -28.43 33.76
C ASP A 299 6.74 -28.69 34.91
N GLU A 300 6.87 -29.97 35.29
CA GLU A 300 7.85 -30.46 36.26
C GLU A 300 8.71 -31.58 35.67
N PHE A 301 10.00 -31.58 35.98
CA PHE A 301 10.95 -32.55 35.46
C PHE A 301 12.10 -32.76 36.46
N PRO A 302 12.67 -33.98 36.54
CA PRO A 302 13.79 -34.24 37.43
C PRO A 302 15.07 -33.61 36.86
N CYS A 303 15.92 -33.11 37.75
CA CYS A 303 17.30 -32.80 37.40
C CYS A 303 18.02 -34.08 36.96
N LEU A 304 18.61 -34.09 35.76
CA LEU A 304 19.36 -35.24 35.23
C LEU A 304 20.65 -35.55 36.02
N HIS A 305 20.98 -34.71 37.01
CA HIS A 305 22.21 -34.78 37.80
C HIS A 305 21.99 -35.21 39.26
N CYS A 306 20.96 -34.68 39.93
CA CYS A 306 20.68 -34.96 41.34
C CYS A 306 19.27 -35.52 41.61
N GLY A 307 18.41 -35.61 40.59
CA GLY A 307 17.06 -36.16 40.71
C GLY A 307 16.02 -35.22 41.33
N THR A 308 16.41 -34.08 41.89
CA THR A 308 15.45 -33.08 42.42
C THR A 308 14.44 -32.68 41.36
N MET A 309 13.16 -32.61 41.74
CA MET A 309 12.10 -32.12 40.85
C MET A 309 12.20 -30.59 40.69
N LEU A 310 12.34 -30.17 39.43
CA LEU A 310 12.51 -28.79 39.01
C LEU A 310 11.32 -28.32 38.21
N THR A 311 11.12 -27.00 38.19
CA THR A 311 10.23 -26.29 37.27
C THR A 311 11.01 -25.13 36.66
N LYS A 312 10.56 -24.61 35.51
CA LYS A 312 11.25 -23.49 34.82
C LYS A 312 11.41 -22.25 35.72
N ARG A 313 10.50 -22.03 36.67
CA ARG A 313 10.53 -20.88 37.60
C ARG A 313 11.50 -21.04 38.76
N ARG A 314 11.95 -22.27 39.06
CA ARG A 314 12.82 -22.58 40.22
C ARG A 314 14.29 -22.67 39.85
N MET A 315 14.66 -22.27 38.64
CA MET A 315 16.04 -22.30 38.17
C MET A 315 16.41 -20.95 37.57
N ASP A 316 17.67 -20.57 37.74
CA ASP A 316 18.24 -19.40 37.08
C ASP A 316 18.83 -19.77 35.73
N ARG A 317 18.88 -18.83 34.79
CA ARG A 317 19.55 -19.06 33.50
C ARG A 317 21.06 -19.14 33.72
N ALA A 318 21.72 -20.06 33.03
CA ALA A 318 23.16 -20.09 32.97
C ALA A 318 23.67 -18.92 32.11
N TRP A 319 24.72 -18.25 32.59
CA TRP A 319 25.35 -17.12 31.90
C TRP A 319 26.82 -17.42 31.64
N VAL A 320 27.30 -17.03 30.46
CA VAL A 320 28.72 -17.10 30.10
C VAL A 320 29.19 -15.68 29.82
N SER A 321 30.27 -15.28 30.48
CA SER A 321 30.96 -14.02 30.18
C SER A 321 32.14 -14.28 29.26
N LYS A 322 32.20 -13.58 28.13
CA LYS A 322 33.36 -13.56 27.23
C LYS A 322 33.81 -12.12 27.02
N TYR A 323 35.12 -11.93 26.98
CA TYR A 323 35.72 -10.69 26.48
C TYR A 323 35.73 -10.73 24.96
N ASP A 324 35.33 -9.63 24.32
CA ASP A 324 35.46 -9.48 22.89
C ASP A 324 36.94 -9.38 22.51
N SER A 325 37.30 -9.93 21.35
CA SER A 325 38.59 -9.68 20.73
C SER A 325 38.52 -8.33 20.02
N ALA A 326 39.15 -7.32 20.61
CA ALA A 326 39.23 -5.94 20.10
C ALA A 326 39.77 -5.84 18.67
#